data_AF-A0A529Q788-F1
#
_entry.id   AF-A0A529Q788-F1
#
_cell.length_a   1.000
_cell.length_b   1.000
_cell.length_c   1.000
_cell.angle_alpha   90.00
_cell.angle_beta   90.00
_cell.angle_gamma   90.00
#
_symmetry.space_group_name_H-M   'P 1'
#
loop_
_entity.id
_entity.type
_entity.pdbx_description
1 polymer ?
#
loop_
_entity_poly.entity_id
_entity_poly.type
_entity_poly.pdbx_seq_one_letter_code
_entity_poly.pdbx_strand_id
1 'polypeptide(L)'
;FQGGHNAGHTLVVDGKVYKLSLLPSGVVRQGKLSIIGNGVVFDPHAFVAEAKKLKDQGVEVTPERLKIAENTALILSLHRELDGFREDAASNSGTKIGTTRRGIGPAYEDKVGRRAVRVMDLADLETLPLKVDRLLTHHNALRRGLGHPEVTHEAIMQELTSVAGEILPYM
;
A
#
# COMPACT_ATOMS: atom_id res chain seq x y z
N PHE A 1 13.47 0.26 -1.49
CA PHE A 1 13.65 -1.05 -2.16
C PHE A 1 12.85 -2.16 -1.51
N GLN A 2 12.44 -2.05 -0.24
CA GLN A 2 11.59 -3.02 0.47
C GLN A 2 10.71 -2.25 1.48
N GLY A 3 9.82 -2.96 2.17
CA GLY A 3 8.92 -2.42 3.17
C GLY A 3 7.69 -1.77 2.51
N GLY A 4 7.05 -0.88 3.23
CA GLY A 4 5.96 -0.06 2.75
C GLY A 4 5.82 1.17 3.63
N HIS A 5 4.59 1.64 3.80
CA HIS A 5 4.32 2.78 4.66
C HIS A 5 4.48 2.48 6.16
N ASN A 6 4.96 1.29 6.57
CA ASN A 6 5.35 0.99 7.96
C ASN A 6 6.65 1.66 8.40
N ALA A 7 7.46 2.15 7.46
CA ALA A 7 8.61 2.97 7.76
C ALA A 7 8.18 4.35 8.29
N GLY A 8 9.09 4.99 9.02
CA GLY A 8 8.96 6.38 9.45
C GLY A 8 10.32 7.03 9.42
N HIS A 9 10.49 8.09 8.63
CA HIS A 9 11.70 8.87 8.60
C HIS A 9 11.36 10.35 8.71
N THR A 10 11.96 11.01 9.69
CA THR A 10 11.80 12.45 9.91
C THR A 10 13.01 13.16 9.33
N LEU A 11 12.77 14.13 8.45
CA LEU A 11 13.80 14.94 7.81
C LEU A 11 13.67 16.38 8.29
N VAL A 12 14.80 17.04 8.49
CA VAL A 12 14.86 18.49 8.68
C VAL A 12 15.63 19.07 7.50
N VAL A 13 14.96 19.89 6.68
CA VAL A 13 15.56 20.56 5.52
C VAL A 13 15.24 22.04 5.64
N ASP A 14 16.27 22.88 5.70
CA ASP A 14 16.15 24.33 5.84
C ASP A 14 15.23 24.75 7.00
N GLY A 15 15.35 24.06 8.14
CA GLY A 15 14.54 24.30 9.35
C GLY A 15 13.10 23.75 9.30
N LYS A 16 12.64 23.19 8.16
CA LYS A 16 11.32 22.55 8.04
C LYS A 16 11.40 21.06 8.33
N VAL A 17 10.44 20.56 9.11
CA VAL A 17 10.33 19.14 9.48
C VAL A 17 9.35 18.42 8.54
N TYR A 18 9.84 17.38 7.86
CA TYR A 18 9.04 16.51 7.02
C TYR A 18 8.98 15.11 7.64
N LYS A 19 7.77 14.59 7.84
CA LYS A 19 7.55 13.22 8.34
C LYS A 19 7.07 12.36 7.19
N LEU A 20 7.92 11.45 6.75
CA LEU A 20 7.67 10.59 5.62
C LEU A 20 7.55 9.13 6.07
N SER A 21 6.79 8.36 5.31
CA SER A 21 6.58 6.93 5.51
C SER A 21 6.84 6.15 4.23
N LEU A 22 6.01 6.34 3.20
CA LEU A 22 6.10 5.60 1.94
C LEU A 22 6.99 6.30 0.92
N LEU A 23 6.92 7.63 0.90
CA LEU A 23 7.71 8.42 -0.04
C LEU A 23 9.20 8.35 0.30
N PRO A 24 10.09 8.20 -0.70
CA PRO A 24 11.53 8.27 -0.45
C PRO A 24 11.95 9.66 0.05
N SER A 25 12.93 9.72 0.97
CA SER A 25 13.49 10.97 1.50
C SER A 25 13.94 11.98 0.45
N GLY A 26 14.28 11.52 -0.76
CA GLY A 26 14.70 12.39 -1.85
C GLY A 26 13.60 13.32 -2.36
N VAL A 27 12.32 13.02 -2.10
CA VAL A 27 11.18 13.76 -2.65
C VAL A 27 11.14 15.22 -2.19
N VAL A 28 11.67 15.52 -1.00
CA VAL A 28 11.74 16.88 -0.44
C VAL A 28 12.92 17.70 -0.97
N ARG A 29 13.82 17.10 -1.77
CA ARG A 29 14.97 17.78 -2.37
C ARG A 29 14.71 18.09 -3.85
N GLN A 30 14.89 19.34 -4.25
CA GLN A 30 14.75 19.74 -5.66
C GLN A 30 15.82 19.07 -6.54
N GLY A 31 15.45 18.73 -7.78
CA GLY A 31 16.35 18.13 -8.77
C GLY A 31 16.75 16.67 -8.51
N LYS A 32 16.11 15.97 -7.56
CA LYS A 32 16.36 14.55 -7.28
C LYS A 32 15.15 13.71 -7.70
N LEU A 33 15.43 12.69 -8.52
CA LEU A 33 14.47 11.65 -8.86
C LEU A 33 14.37 10.66 -7.70
N SER A 34 13.15 10.38 -7.27
CA SER A 34 12.81 9.38 -6.27
C SER A 34 12.14 8.19 -6.93
N ILE A 35 12.46 6.97 -6.48
CA ILE A 35 11.92 5.74 -7.05
C ILE A 35 11.35 4.85 -5.95
N ILE A 36 10.09 4.47 -6.07
CA ILE A 36 9.47 3.38 -5.32
C ILE A 36 9.69 2.09 -6.12
N GLY A 37 10.69 1.32 -5.72
CA GLY A 37 11.05 0.08 -6.40
C GLY A 37 10.11 -1.08 -6.11
N ASN A 38 10.14 -2.09 -6.99
CA ASN A 38 9.26 -3.27 -7.00
C ASN A 38 9.29 -4.13 -5.73
N GLY A 39 10.32 -4.00 -4.89
CA GLY A 39 10.41 -4.72 -3.63
C GLY A 39 9.48 -4.15 -2.54
N VAL A 40 8.95 -2.94 -2.71
CA VAL A 40 7.98 -2.29 -1.81
C VAL A 40 6.60 -2.97 -1.91
N VAL A 41 5.83 -2.93 -0.83
CA VAL A 41 4.37 -3.11 -0.80
C VAL A 41 3.73 -1.73 -0.61
N PHE A 42 2.96 -1.31 -1.59
CA PHE A 42 2.53 0.08 -1.80
C PHE A 42 1.08 0.25 -1.42
N ASP A 43 0.79 1.10 -0.43
CA ASP A 43 -0.58 1.47 -0.09
C ASP A 43 -0.94 2.75 -0.87
N PRO A 44 -1.86 2.68 -1.86
CA PRO A 44 -2.17 3.84 -2.70
C PRO A 44 -2.89 4.94 -1.92
N HIS A 45 -3.68 4.59 -0.91
CA HIS A 45 -4.37 5.58 -0.08
C HIS A 45 -3.39 6.28 0.86
N ALA A 46 -2.43 5.54 1.43
CA ALA A 46 -1.36 6.14 2.22
C ALA A 46 -0.49 7.09 1.38
N PHE A 47 -0.19 6.71 0.13
CA PHE A 47 0.52 7.56 -0.81
C PHE A 47 -0.22 8.88 -1.07
N VAL A 48 -1.49 8.83 -1.46
CA VAL A 48 -2.30 10.05 -1.74
C VAL A 48 -2.34 10.95 -0.52
N ALA A 49 -2.57 10.38 0.67
CA ALA A 49 -2.60 11.15 1.92
C ALA A 49 -1.23 11.78 2.25
N GLU A 50 -0.13 11.08 2.00
CA GLU A 50 1.23 11.58 2.25
C GLU A 50 1.64 12.66 1.23
N ALA A 51 1.34 12.45 -0.06
CA ALA A 51 1.57 13.42 -1.12
C ALA A 51 0.79 14.71 -0.87
N LYS A 52 -0.47 14.61 -0.43
CA LYS A 52 -1.27 15.77 -0.03
C LYS A 52 -0.63 16.55 1.12
N LYS A 53 -0.16 15.85 2.17
CA LYS A 53 0.53 16.50 3.31
C LYS A 53 1.79 17.26 2.86
N LEU A 54 2.56 16.69 1.95
CA LEU A 54 3.74 17.36 1.40
C LEU A 54 3.36 18.57 0.55
N LYS A 55 2.31 18.46 -0.26
CA LYS A 55 1.77 19.58 -1.04
C LYS A 55 1.35 20.74 -0.13
N ASP A 56 0.66 20.44 0.98
CA ASP A 56 0.27 21.42 1.99
C ASP A 56 1.49 22.09 2.68
N GLN A 57 2.67 21.49 2.60
CA GLN A 57 3.95 22.02 3.09
C GLN A 57 4.79 22.72 1.99
N GLY A 58 4.27 22.82 0.76
CA GLY A 58 4.93 23.44 -0.38
C GLY A 58 5.89 22.52 -1.14
N VAL A 59 5.79 21.20 -0.94
CA VAL A 59 6.57 20.21 -1.69
C VAL A 59 5.67 19.52 -2.71
N GLU A 60 5.90 19.81 -3.99
CA GLU A 60 5.19 19.12 -5.07
C GLU A 60 5.82 17.76 -5.37
N VAL A 61 4.99 16.72 -5.32
CA VAL A 61 5.32 15.37 -5.79
C VAL A 61 4.75 15.27 -7.20
N THR A 62 5.62 15.09 -8.19
CA THR A 62 5.23 15.05 -9.61
C THR A 62 5.81 13.81 -10.30
N PRO A 63 5.21 13.35 -11.42
CA PRO A 63 5.71 12.22 -12.21
C PRO A 63 7.17 12.35 -12.69
N GLU A 64 7.68 13.57 -12.85
CA GLU A 64 9.06 13.84 -13.27
C GLU A 64 10.05 13.63 -12.12
N ARG A 65 9.57 13.71 -10.87
CA ARG A 65 10.40 13.63 -9.65
C ARG A 65 10.17 12.35 -8.85
N LEU A 66 9.09 11.64 -9.12
CA LEU A 66 8.77 10.37 -8.49
C LEU A 66 8.34 9.35 -9.55
N LYS A 67 8.96 8.17 -9.51
CA LYS A 67 8.54 7.01 -10.27
C LYS A 67 8.19 5.83 -9.37
N ILE A 68 7.18 5.07 -9.75
CA ILE A 68 6.71 3.87 -9.08
C ILE A 68 6.88 2.71 -10.04
N ALA A 69 7.59 1.67 -9.63
CA ALA A 69 7.72 0.47 -10.45
C ALA A 69 6.35 -0.17 -10.67
N GLU A 70 5.98 -0.40 -11.93
CA GLU A 70 4.69 -0.94 -12.37
C GLU A 70 4.31 -2.26 -11.67
N ASN A 71 5.31 -3.07 -11.34
CA ASN A 71 5.15 -4.39 -10.73
C ASN A 71 5.17 -4.37 -9.20
N THR A 72 5.06 -3.20 -8.57
CA THR A 72 4.93 -3.04 -7.11
C THR A 72 3.58 -3.59 -6.65
N ALA A 73 3.59 -4.43 -5.61
CA ALA A 73 2.37 -5.02 -5.07
C ALA A 73 1.59 -4.00 -4.23
N LEU A 74 0.26 -4.02 -4.32
CA LEU A 74 -0.61 -3.10 -3.60
C LEU A 74 -1.00 -3.63 -2.22
N ILE A 75 -1.05 -2.74 -1.24
CA ILE A 75 -1.71 -2.94 0.04
C ILE A 75 -3.16 -2.45 -0.12
N LEU A 76 -4.11 -3.30 0.27
CA LEU A 76 -5.55 -3.02 0.22
C LEU A 76 -6.12 -3.08 1.64
N SER A 77 -7.34 -2.58 1.82
CA SER A 77 -8.10 -2.61 3.08
C SER A 77 -8.08 -4.00 3.73
N LEU A 78 -8.35 -5.04 2.94
CA LEU A 78 -8.39 -6.42 3.43
C LEU A 78 -7.05 -6.89 4.02
N HIS A 79 -5.91 -6.34 3.58
CA HIS A 79 -4.59 -6.69 4.12
C HIS A 79 -4.40 -6.08 5.50
N ARG A 80 -4.83 -4.82 5.69
CA ARG A 80 -4.76 -4.11 6.98
C ARG A 80 -5.65 -4.80 8.01
N GLU A 81 -6.87 -5.15 7.60
CA GLU A 81 -7.81 -5.88 8.43
C GLU A 81 -7.28 -7.26 8.83
N LEU A 82 -6.77 -8.05 7.88
CA LEU A 82 -6.21 -9.38 8.17
C LEU A 82 -4.99 -9.32 9.10
N ASP A 83 -4.13 -8.31 8.95
CA ASP A 83 -3.00 -8.05 9.85
C ASP A 83 -3.50 -7.79 11.29
N GLY A 84 -4.53 -6.96 11.42
CA GLY A 84 -5.20 -6.71 12.71
C GLY A 84 -5.81 -7.97 13.32
N PHE A 85 -6.59 -8.73 12.55
CA PHE A 85 -7.26 -9.95 13.01
C PHE A 85 -6.25 -11.00 13.51
N ARG A 86 -5.15 -11.19 12.78
CA ARG A 86 -4.08 -12.12 13.18
C ARG A 86 -3.38 -11.68 14.47
N GLU A 87 -3.10 -10.38 14.61
CA GLU A 87 -2.52 -9.84 15.85
C GLU A 87 -3.46 -9.96 17.05
N ASP A 88 -4.76 -9.74 16.86
CA ASP A 88 -5.76 -9.85 17.93
C ASP A 88 -5.98 -11.32 18.33
N ALA A 89 -6.00 -12.25 17.37
CA ALA A 89 -6.05 -13.68 17.66
C ALA A 89 -4.81 -14.16 18.43
N ALA A 90 -3.61 -13.69 18.04
CA ALA A 90 -2.36 -14.04 18.70
C ALA A 90 -2.20 -13.45 20.10
N SER A 91 -2.94 -12.37 20.42
CA SER A 91 -2.99 -11.82 21.78
C SER A 91 -3.53 -12.82 22.80
N ASN A 92 -4.50 -13.65 22.43
CA ASN A 92 -5.07 -14.66 23.32
C ASN A 92 -4.09 -15.79 23.67
N SER A 93 -3.13 -16.06 22.78
CA SER A 93 -2.08 -17.07 22.96
C SER A 93 -0.74 -16.51 23.44
N GLY A 94 -0.61 -15.18 23.60
CA GLY A 94 0.64 -14.52 23.98
C GLY A 94 1.72 -14.51 22.89
N THR A 95 1.37 -14.81 21.64
CA THR A 95 2.30 -14.95 20.51
C THR A 95 2.26 -13.75 19.55
N LYS A 96 1.84 -12.59 20.06
CA LYS A 96 1.74 -11.35 19.29
C LYS A 96 3.11 -10.91 18.78
N ILE A 97 3.16 -10.43 17.53
CA ILE A 97 4.40 -9.91 16.93
C ILE A 97 4.56 -8.42 17.27
N GLY A 98 3.46 -7.67 17.34
CA GLY A 98 3.49 -6.21 17.47
C GLY A 98 3.60 -5.52 16.12
N THR A 99 2.78 -5.95 15.16
CA THR A 99 2.82 -5.38 13.80
C THR A 99 2.32 -3.94 13.79
N THR A 100 2.67 -3.20 12.73
CA THR A 100 2.15 -1.85 12.51
C THR A 100 0.66 -1.82 12.14
N ARG A 101 0.01 -2.99 11.95
CA ARG A 101 -1.38 -3.13 11.47
C ARG A 101 -1.65 -2.42 10.14
N ARG A 102 -0.60 -2.31 9.32
CA ARG A 102 -0.60 -1.62 8.03
C ARG A 102 -0.71 -2.59 6.85
N GLY A 103 -0.92 -3.88 7.11
CA GLY A 103 -1.11 -4.88 6.06
C GLY A 103 0.18 -5.27 5.33
N ILE A 104 1.35 -4.94 5.89
CA ILE A 104 2.65 -5.22 5.25
C ILE A 104 2.87 -6.72 5.06
N GLY A 105 2.65 -7.49 6.13
CA GLY A 105 2.80 -8.95 6.11
C GLY A 105 1.87 -9.60 5.08
N PRO A 106 0.54 -9.42 5.19
CA PRO A 106 -0.40 -9.97 4.23
C PRO A 106 -0.15 -9.56 2.76
N ALA A 107 0.25 -8.31 2.50
CA ALA A 107 0.59 -7.89 1.14
C ALA A 107 1.85 -8.60 0.59
N TYR A 108 2.85 -8.85 1.44
CA TYR A 108 4.01 -9.67 1.06
C TYR A 108 3.65 -11.14 0.87
N GLU A 109 2.76 -11.68 1.71
CA GLU A 109 2.23 -13.04 1.56
C GLU A 109 1.59 -13.22 0.19
N ASP A 110 0.79 -12.25 -0.26
CA ASP A 110 0.16 -12.31 -1.57
C ASP A 110 1.11 -12.11 -2.75
N LYS A 111 2.14 -11.29 -2.55
CA LYS A 111 3.22 -11.14 -3.53
C LYS A 111 3.92 -12.48 -3.77
N VAL A 112 4.30 -13.18 -2.69
CA VAL A 112 4.96 -14.49 -2.76
C VAL A 112 3.97 -15.58 -3.17
N GLY A 113 2.72 -15.48 -2.74
CA GLY A 113 1.60 -16.33 -3.13
C GLY A 113 1.15 -16.12 -4.58
N ARG A 114 1.80 -15.21 -5.32
CA ARG A 114 1.53 -14.87 -6.72
C ARG A 114 0.09 -14.42 -6.97
N ARG A 115 -0.58 -13.85 -5.96
CA ARG A 115 -1.97 -13.38 -6.00
C ARG A 115 -2.16 -11.88 -5.84
N ALA A 116 -1.10 -11.14 -5.49
CA ALA A 116 -1.17 -9.70 -5.31
C ALA A 116 -1.65 -8.96 -6.56
N VAL A 117 -2.51 -7.97 -6.35
CA VAL A 117 -2.78 -6.88 -7.29
C VAL A 117 -1.58 -5.94 -7.27
N ARG A 118 -1.16 -5.46 -8.44
CA ARG A 118 0.00 -4.58 -8.63
C ARG A 118 -0.39 -3.25 -9.25
N VAL A 119 0.51 -2.28 -9.21
CA VAL A 119 0.26 -0.93 -9.77
C VAL A 119 -0.17 -0.99 -11.24
N MET A 120 0.51 -1.80 -12.06
CA MET A 120 0.16 -1.99 -13.48
C MET A 120 -1.26 -2.50 -13.71
N ASP A 121 -1.82 -3.24 -12.75
CA ASP A 121 -3.17 -3.80 -12.87
C ASP A 121 -4.24 -2.69 -12.79
N LEU A 122 -3.91 -1.52 -12.22
CA LEU A 122 -4.80 -0.35 -12.20
C LEU A 122 -5.00 0.25 -13.61
N ALA A 123 -4.09 -0.03 -14.55
CA ALA A 123 -4.20 0.43 -15.94
C ALA A 123 -5.03 -0.52 -16.81
N ASP A 124 -5.35 -1.72 -16.34
CA ASP A 124 -6.06 -2.76 -17.07
C ASP A 124 -7.35 -3.15 -16.34
N LEU A 125 -8.40 -2.35 -16.56
CA LEU A 125 -9.72 -2.57 -15.95
C LEU A 125 -10.44 -3.80 -16.51
N GLU A 126 -10.00 -4.35 -17.64
CA GLU A 126 -10.60 -5.57 -18.21
C GLU A 126 -10.18 -6.80 -17.40
N THR A 127 -8.90 -6.88 -16.99
CA THR A 127 -8.39 -8.04 -16.24
C THR A 127 -8.38 -7.86 -14.73
N LEU A 128 -8.49 -6.61 -14.23
CA LEU A 128 -8.50 -6.32 -12.80
C LEU A 128 -9.57 -7.08 -12.00
N PRO A 129 -10.85 -7.18 -12.44
CA PRO A 129 -11.88 -7.94 -11.72
C PRO A 129 -11.48 -9.40 -11.45
N LEU A 130 -10.91 -10.08 -12.45
CA LEU A 130 -10.48 -11.48 -12.33
C LEU A 130 -9.37 -11.66 -11.28
N LYS A 131 -8.50 -10.65 -11.13
CA LYS A 131 -7.45 -10.66 -10.10
C LYS A 131 -8.06 -10.48 -8.71
N VAL A 132 -9.08 -9.62 -8.59
CA VAL A 132 -9.82 -9.41 -7.33
C VAL A 132 -10.57 -10.69 -6.94
N ASP A 133 -11.22 -11.39 -7.87
CA ASP A 133 -11.88 -12.68 -7.59
C ASP A 133 -10.90 -13.72 -7.04
N ARG A 134 -9.72 -13.82 -7.67
CA ARG A 134 -8.66 -14.73 -7.20
C ARG A 134 -8.14 -14.34 -5.82
N LEU A 135 -8.02 -13.05 -5.55
CA LEU A 135 -7.60 -12.51 -4.25
C LEU A 135 -8.64 -12.85 -3.17
N LEU A 136 -9.92 -12.57 -3.43
CA LEU A 136 -11.02 -12.81 -2.49
C LEU A 136 -11.27 -14.29 -2.22
N THR A 137 -11.05 -15.17 -3.19
CA THR A 137 -11.10 -16.63 -2.98
C THR A 137 -10.19 -17.06 -1.82
N HIS A 138 -9.02 -16.45 -1.67
CA HIS A 138 -8.10 -16.72 -0.57
C HIS A 138 -8.51 -15.99 0.72
N HIS A 139 -8.72 -14.67 0.64
CA HIS A 139 -8.94 -13.84 1.83
C HIS A 139 -10.29 -14.06 2.50
N ASN A 140 -11.35 -14.30 1.73
CA ASN A 140 -12.67 -14.56 2.31
C ASN A 140 -12.73 -15.93 3.01
N ALA A 141 -12.00 -16.93 2.52
CA ALA A 141 -11.85 -18.20 3.25
C ALA A 141 -11.16 -18.01 4.61
N LEU A 142 -10.09 -17.20 4.67
CA LEU A 142 -9.40 -16.86 5.92
C LEU A 142 -10.32 -16.06 6.87
N ARG A 143 -11.04 -15.06 6.35
CA ARG A 143 -12.00 -14.27 7.13
C ARG A 143 -13.07 -15.14 7.76
N ARG A 144 -13.69 -16.03 6.98
CA ARG A 144 -14.67 -16.99 7.49
C ARG A 144 -14.08 -17.87 8.60
N GLY A 145 -12.87 -18.40 8.38
CA GLY A 145 -12.18 -19.22 9.38
C GLY A 145 -11.84 -18.49 10.67
N LEU A 146 -11.66 -17.16 10.60
CA LEU A 146 -11.41 -16.30 11.76
C LEU A 146 -12.69 -15.67 12.35
N GLY A 147 -13.87 -15.99 11.81
CA GLY A 147 -15.15 -15.44 12.30
C GLY A 147 -15.41 -13.97 11.92
N HIS A 148 -14.75 -13.46 10.87
CA HIS A 148 -14.95 -12.10 10.37
C HIS A 148 -15.81 -12.08 9.09
N PRO A 149 -16.57 -10.99 8.84
CA PRO A 149 -17.32 -10.82 7.60
C PRO A 149 -16.41 -10.87 6.36
N GLU A 150 -16.94 -11.48 5.30
CA GLU A 150 -16.32 -11.47 3.97
C GLU A 150 -16.35 -10.06 3.37
N VAL A 151 -15.37 -9.77 2.52
CA VAL A 151 -15.31 -8.54 1.74
C VAL A 151 -15.87 -8.80 0.35
N THR A 152 -16.68 -7.87 -0.16
CA THR A 152 -17.29 -8.01 -1.48
C THR A 152 -16.33 -7.61 -2.59
N HIS A 153 -16.55 -8.17 -3.78
CA HIS A 153 -15.80 -7.82 -4.99
C HIS A 153 -15.93 -6.32 -5.30
N GLU A 154 -17.13 -5.77 -5.17
CA GLU A 154 -17.45 -4.37 -5.45
C GLU A 154 -16.67 -3.43 -4.52
N ALA A 155 -16.52 -3.79 -3.24
CA ALA A 155 -15.79 -2.97 -2.27
C ALA A 155 -14.32 -2.83 -2.65
N ILE A 156 -13.68 -3.92 -3.09
CA ILE A 156 -12.27 -3.88 -3.52
C ILE A 156 -12.11 -3.19 -4.87
N MET A 157 -13.04 -3.41 -5.80
CA MET A 157 -13.03 -2.69 -7.08
C MET A 157 -13.18 -1.18 -6.89
N GLN A 158 -14.09 -0.76 -5.99
CA GLN A 158 -14.25 0.66 -5.65
C GLN A 158 -13.02 1.22 -4.95
N GLU A 159 -12.41 0.48 -4.03
CA GLU A 159 -11.15 0.87 -3.38
C GLU A 159 -10.05 1.12 -4.42
N LEU A 160 -9.85 0.19 -5.35
CA LEU A 160 -8.80 0.28 -6.38
C LEU A 160 -9.04 1.42 -7.37
N THR A 161 -10.26 1.55 -7.87
CA THR A 161 -10.61 2.54 -8.90
C THR A 161 -10.64 3.96 -8.36
N SER A 162 -10.95 4.16 -7.07
CA SER A 162 -11.01 5.50 -6.46
C SER A 162 -9.66 6.23 -6.44
N VAL A 163 -8.55 5.49 -6.48
CA VAL A 163 -7.18 6.03 -6.42
C VAL A 163 -6.40 5.85 -7.72
N ALA A 164 -6.89 5.06 -8.69
CA ALA A 164 -6.15 4.73 -9.90
C ALA A 164 -5.62 5.97 -10.66
N GLY A 165 -6.46 6.99 -10.84
CA GLY A 165 -6.09 8.24 -11.51
C GLY A 165 -5.00 9.05 -10.80
N GLU A 166 -4.84 8.88 -9.48
CA GLU A 166 -3.78 9.53 -8.71
C GLU A 166 -2.47 8.73 -8.72
N ILE A 167 -2.50 7.42 -8.99
CA ILE A 167 -1.30 6.56 -8.96
C ILE A 167 -0.68 6.41 -10.34
N LEU A 168 -1.51 6.16 -11.37
CA LEU A 168 -1.05 5.83 -12.72
C LEU A 168 -0.08 6.84 -13.35
N PRO A 169 -0.20 8.17 -13.12
CA PRO A 169 0.77 9.12 -13.67
C PRO A 169 2.22 8.89 -13.20
N TYR A 170 2.42 8.24 -12.06
CA TYR A 170 3.74 7.99 -11.48
C TYR A 170 4.38 6.66 -11.94
N MET A 171 3.66 5.82 -12.69
CA MET A 171 4.22 4.62 -13.32
C MET A 171 5.26 4.99 -14.39
#